data_AF-A0A389MT66-F1
#
_entry.id   AF-A0A389MT66-F1
#
_cell.length_a   1.000
_cell.length_b   1.000
_cell.length_c   1.000
_cell.angle_alpha   90.00
_cell.angle_beta   90.00
_cell.angle_gamma   90.00
#
_symmetry.space_group_name_H-M   'P 1'
#
loop_
_entity.id
_entity.type
_entity.pdbx_description
1 polymer ?
#
loop_
_entity_poly.entity_id
_entity_poly.type
_entity_poly.pdbx_seq_one_letter_code
_entity_poly.pdbx_strand_id
1 'polypeptide(L)'
;MTIEPSDFDMIALARRGLQALLDEAIAEDDFASRHASVDRFGELTAESKLAFLTATAAIRDARLRLARFDVLYPPAELVEE
;
A
#
# COMPACT_ATOMS: atom_id res chain seq x y z
N MET A 1 31.77 -18.76 3.16
CA MET A 1 30.99 -18.76 1.90
C MET A 1 30.03 -17.58 1.97
N THR A 2 30.10 -16.68 1.01
CA THR A 2 29.14 -15.57 0.88
C THR A 2 28.04 -16.08 -0.04
N ILE A 3 26.80 -16.14 0.45
CA ILE A 3 25.65 -16.51 -0.37
C ILE A 3 25.16 -15.22 -1.00
N GLU A 4 25.27 -15.09 -2.32
CA GLU A 4 24.68 -13.96 -3.04
C GLU A 4 23.16 -14.20 -3.18
N PRO A 5 22.32 -13.15 -3.04
CA PRO A 5 20.88 -13.28 -3.21
C PRO A 5 20.57 -13.75 -4.64
N SER A 6 19.67 -14.71 -4.78
CA SER A 6 19.15 -15.11 -6.09
C SER A 6 18.16 -14.07 -6.62
N ASP A 7 17.90 -14.10 -7.93
CA ASP A 7 16.85 -13.26 -8.54
C ASP A 7 15.48 -13.50 -7.90
N PHE A 8 15.19 -14.74 -7.48
CA PHE A 8 13.96 -15.07 -6.74
C PHE A 8 13.90 -14.38 -5.37
N ASP A 9 15.02 -14.29 -4.66
CA ASP A 9 15.10 -13.58 -3.38
C ASP A 9 14.85 -12.07 -3.58
N MET A 10 15.37 -11.51 -4.66
CA MET A 10 15.17 -10.09 -5.01
C MET A 10 13.71 -9.81 -5.40
N ILE A 11 13.06 -10.70 -6.16
CA ILE A 11 11.64 -10.60 -6.51
C ILE A 11 10.76 -10.70 -5.24
N ALA A 12 11.07 -11.64 -4.34
CA ALA A 12 10.35 -11.80 -3.08
C ALA A 12 10.50 -10.56 -2.17
N LEU A 13 11.71 -10.00 -2.10
CA LEU A 13 11.98 -8.77 -1.37
C LEU A 13 11.22 -7.58 -1.95
N ALA A 14 11.23 -7.42 -3.27
CA ALA A 14 10.50 -6.36 -3.96
C ALA A 14 8.99 -6.46 -3.71
N ARG A 15 8.41 -7.67 -3.80
CA ARG A 15 7.00 -7.91 -3.45
C ARG A 15 6.70 -7.49 -2.02
N ARG A 16 7.52 -7.91 -1.06
CA ARG A 16 7.32 -7.56 0.36
C ARG A 16 7.42 -6.05 0.58
N GLY A 17 8.31 -5.35 -0.15
CA GLY A 17 8.39 -3.90 -0.13
C GLY A 17 7.12 -3.23 -0.67
N LEU A 18 6.56 -3.72 -1.79
CA LEU A 18 5.31 -3.22 -2.34
C LEU A 18 4.11 -3.48 -1.42
N GLN A 19 4.08 -4.65 -0.78
CA GLN A 19 3.06 -4.97 0.22
C GLN A 19 3.18 -4.05 1.44
N ALA A 20 4.39 -3.81 1.94
CA ALA A 20 4.62 -2.89 3.05
C ALA A 20 4.14 -1.46 2.73
N LEU A 21 4.36 -0.97 1.50
CA LEU A 21 3.83 0.33 1.07
C LEU A 21 2.30 0.38 1.05
N LEU A 22 1.65 -0.72 0.65
CA LEU A 22 0.20 -0.82 0.69
C LEU A 22 -0.31 -0.83 2.14
N ASP A 23 0.32 -1.61 3.00
CA ASP A 23 -0.04 -1.72 4.42
C ASP A 23 0.14 -0.38 5.15
N GLU A 24 1.22 0.35 4.85
CA GLU A 24 1.47 1.70 5.36
C GLU A 24 0.38 2.68 4.93
N ALA A 25 0.04 2.71 3.63
CA ALA A 25 -1.02 3.58 3.12
C ALA A 25 -2.40 3.27 3.74
N ILE A 26 -2.70 1.99 4.00
CA ILE A 26 -3.92 1.57 4.71
C ILE A 26 -3.87 2.06 6.16
N ALA A 27 -2.74 1.91 6.84
CA ALA A 27 -2.58 2.37 8.22
C ALA A 27 -2.73 3.90 8.34
N GLU A 28 -2.24 4.66 7.36
CA GLU A 28 -2.43 6.11 7.30
C GLU A 28 -3.90 6.51 7.10
N ASP A 29 -4.64 5.82 6.23
CA ASP A 29 -6.09 6.04 6.04
C ASP A 29 -6.87 5.73 7.32
N ASP A 30 -6.55 4.62 7.97
CA ASP A 30 -7.10 4.23 9.26
C ASP A 30 -6.83 5.29 10.34
N PHE A 31 -5.59 5.79 10.38
CA PHE A 31 -5.18 6.82 11.32
C PHE A 31 -5.92 8.14 11.06
N ALA A 32 -5.97 8.58 9.80
CA ALA A 32 -6.69 9.77 9.36
C ALA A 32 -8.19 9.69 9.68
N SER A 33 -8.79 8.51 9.49
CA SER A 33 -10.18 8.25 9.82
C SER A 33 -10.46 8.38 11.31
N ARG A 34 -9.62 7.78 12.16
CA ARG A 34 -9.80 7.81 13.62
C ARG A 34 -9.58 9.18 14.23
N HIS A 35 -8.72 10.00 13.63
CA HIS A 35 -8.38 11.34 14.11
C HIS A 35 -9.04 12.44 13.28
N ALA A 36 -10.04 12.10 12.48
CA ALA A 36 -10.77 13.05 11.68
C ALA A 36 -11.43 14.10 12.58
N SER A 37 -11.16 15.37 12.28
CA SER A 37 -11.76 16.50 12.96
C SER A 37 -12.96 17.00 12.16
N VAL A 38 -13.99 17.42 12.89
CA VAL A 38 -15.18 18.05 12.31
C VAL A 38 -15.23 19.52 12.71
N ASP A 39 -15.77 20.35 11.82
CA ASP A 39 -16.01 21.75 12.07
C ASP A 39 -17.27 21.98 12.92
N ARG A 40 -17.61 23.25 13.15
CA ARG A 40 -18.80 23.64 13.92
C ARG A 40 -20.14 23.21 13.30
N PHE A 41 -20.14 22.83 12.03
CA PHE A 41 -21.32 22.34 11.31
C PHE A 41 -21.38 20.80 11.28
N GLY A 42 -20.39 20.13 11.87
CA GLY A 42 -20.27 18.67 11.86
C GLY A 42 -19.69 18.13 10.56
N GLU A 43 -19.14 18.97 9.68
CA GLU A 43 -18.46 18.52 8.47
C GLU A 43 -16.99 18.26 8.73
N LEU A 44 -16.39 17.30 8.00
CA LEU A 44 -14.93 17.13 8.02
C LEU A 44 -14.22 18.45 7.67
N THR A 45 -13.21 18.78 8.47
CA THR A 45 -12.34 19.93 8.20
C THR A 45 -11.61 19.75 6.87
N ALA A 46 -11.12 20.85 6.31
CA ALA A 46 -10.31 20.81 5.09
C ALA A 46 -9.06 19.92 5.26
N GLU A 47 -8.43 19.95 6.43
CA GLU A 47 -7.26 19.13 6.77
C GLU A 47 -7.62 17.64 6.79
N SER A 48 -8.72 17.26 7.45
CA SER A 48 -9.16 15.87 7.47
C SER A 48 -9.58 15.39 6.09
N LYS A 49 -10.30 16.22 5.30
CA LYS A 49 -10.62 15.91 3.90
C LYS A 49 -9.35 15.68 3.06
N LEU A 50 -8.33 16.53 3.21
CA LEU A 50 -7.07 16.39 2.50
C LEU A 50 -6.32 15.10 2.91
N ALA A 51 -6.29 14.78 4.20
CA ALA A 51 -5.67 13.54 4.70
C ALA A 51 -6.32 12.30 4.09
N PHE A 52 -7.66 12.23 4.09
CA PHE A 52 -8.41 11.16 3.44
C PHE A 52 -8.10 11.01 1.95
N LEU A 53 -8.11 12.13 1.21
CA LEU A 53 -7.83 12.12 -0.23
C LEU A 53 -6.41 11.62 -0.52
N THR A 54 -5.45 12.06 0.28
CA THR A 54 -4.04 11.64 0.17
C THR A 54 -3.88 10.15 0.43
N ALA A 55 -4.45 9.65 1.53
CA ALA A 55 -4.35 8.25 1.90
C ALA A 55 -5.05 7.33 0.89
N THR A 56 -6.25 7.72 0.43
CA THR A 56 -6.99 6.99 -0.62
C THR A 56 -6.19 6.91 -1.92
N ALA A 57 -5.54 8.02 -2.34
CA ALA A 57 -4.70 8.03 -3.52
C ALA A 57 -3.47 7.11 -3.36
N ALA A 58 -2.82 7.15 -2.19
CA ALA A 58 -1.68 6.29 -1.88
C ALA A 58 -2.05 4.79 -1.92
N ILE A 59 -3.19 4.40 -1.32
CA ILE A 59 -3.70 3.02 -1.38
C ILE A 59 -3.93 2.59 -2.83
N ARG A 60 -4.57 3.44 -3.64
CA ARG A 60 -4.83 3.14 -5.05
C ARG A 60 -3.53 2.92 -5.82
N ASP A 61 -2.55 3.79 -5.63
CA ASP A 61 -1.27 3.72 -6.34
C ASP A 61 -0.47 2.50 -5.89
N ALA A 62 -0.43 2.20 -4.59
CA ALA A 62 0.23 1.01 -4.06
C ALA A 62 -0.41 -0.28 -4.60
N ARG A 63 -1.76 -0.37 -4.62
CA ARG A 63 -2.48 -1.50 -5.23
C ARG A 63 -2.16 -1.66 -6.70
N LEU A 64 -2.13 -0.57 -7.47
CA LEU A 64 -1.83 -0.63 -8.90
C LEU A 64 -0.39 -1.09 -9.15
N ARG A 65 0.57 -0.63 -8.35
CA ARG A 65 1.97 -1.06 -8.44
C ARG A 65 2.13 -2.54 -8.12
N LEU A 66 1.51 -3.00 -7.04
CA LEU A 66 1.53 -4.42 -6.66
C LEU A 66 0.87 -5.28 -7.74
N ALA A 67 -0.31 -4.91 -8.23
CA ALA A 67 -0.99 -5.65 -9.29
C ALA A 67 -0.15 -5.74 -10.58
N ARG A 68 0.51 -4.65 -10.98
CA ARG A 68 1.42 -4.66 -12.14
C ARG A 68 2.64 -5.54 -11.91
N PHE A 69 3.18 -5.54 -10.69
CA PHE A 69 4.29 -6.42 -10.32
C PHE A 69 3.87 -7.89 -10.40
N ASP A 70 2.68 -8.22 -9.90
CA ASP A 70 2.14 -9.58 -9.86
C ASP A 70 1.84 -10.15 -11.25
N VAL A 71 1.50 -9.29 -12.22
CA VAL A 71 1.37 -9.70 -13.63
C VAL A 71 2.73 -10.14 -14.21
N LEU A 72 3.82 -9.46 -13.85
CA LEU A 72 5.16 -9.76 -14.36
C LEU A 72 5.83 -10.91 -13.60
N TYR A 73 5.56 -11.00 -12.31
CA TYR A 73 6.09 -11.99 -11.40
C TYR A 73 4.92 -12.56 -10.61
N PRO A 74 4.21 -13.57 -11.12
CA PRO A 74 3.08 -14.13 -10.38
C PRO A 74 3.56 -14.75 -9.06
N PRO A 75 2.81 -14.59 -7.96
CA PRO A 75 3.05 -15.34 -6.74
C PRO A 75 2.93 -16.84 -7.05
N ALA A 76 3.75 -17.66 -6.38
CA ALA A 76 3.78 -19.11 -6.61
C ALA A 76 2.39 -19.77 -6.44
N GLU A 77 1.56 -19.19 -5.58
CA GLU A 77 0.16 -19.59 -5.32
C GLU A 77 -0.78 -19.44 -6.53
N LEU A 78 -0.40 -18.67 -7.56
CA LEU A 78 -1.20 -18.45 -8.77
C LEU A 78 -0.70 -19.24 -9.99
N VAL A 79 0.35 -20.04 -9.85
CA VAL A 79 0.94 -20.82 -10.97
C VAL A 79 0.44 -22.26 -11.00
N GLU A 80 -0.24 -22.72 -9.93
CA GLU A 80 -0.93 -24.02 -9.89
C GLU A 80 -2.39 -23.90 -10.38
N GLU A 81 -2.59 -23.74 -11.69
CA GLU A 81 -3.86 -24.03 -12.37
C GLU A 81 -3.63 -24.76 -13.71
#